data_AF-A0A7C7GWK8-F1
#
_entry.id   AF-A0A7C7GWK8-F1
#
_cell.length_a   1.000
_cell.length_b   1.000
_cell.length_c   1.000
_cell.angle_alpha   90.00
_cell.angle_beta   90.00
_cell.angle_gamma   90.00
#
_symmetry.space_group_name_H-M   'P 1'
#
loop_
_entity.id
_entity.type
_entity.pdbx_description
1 polymer ?
#
loop_
_entity_poly.entity_id
_entity_poly.type
_entity_poly.pdbx_seq_one_letter_code
_entity_poly.pdbx_strand_id
1 'polypeptide(L)'
;PDRSKYGHLFKGVDAVVHLGYKRRTADNPLDHFAEEKQNVEMAYNVLRSAYDAGVPRVVIASSNHASDWYEHALIHRRQMEVLDPYTLPLSDNFYGWAKATYEHMGFLFACGGMGFGSSSGGEDHTGGSQSDQRRMGVVMVRIGAPRDIVLESYKGDAANYKRDLGAYISPRDITQLFAKAAEAPNIENEHGVPWLVVYGISNNTRAFWSLTSARKMLGYEPEDDSEVKYAADIRGFLVGDGAVGGLGRVGLS
;
A
#
# COMPACT_ATOMS: atom_id res chain seq x y z
N PRO A 1 23.09 -3.79 1.81
CA PRO A 1 23.35 -4.72 0.70
C PRO A 1 24.33 -4.10 -0.30
N ASP A 2 25.27 -4.86 -0.88
CA ASP A 2 26.22 -4.33 -1.88
C ASP A 2 25.52 -4.19 -3.25
N ARG A 3 25.25 -2.94 -3.66
CA ARG A 3 24.54 -2.61 -4.90
C ARG A 3 25.30 -2.96 -6.17
N SER A 4 26.64 -3.05 -6.12
CA SER A 4 27.46 -3.36 -7.30
C SER A 4 27.11 -4.74 -7.89
N LYS A 5 26.63 -5.66 -7.05
CA LYS A 5 26.28 -7.04 -7.43
C LYS A 5 25.04 -7.16 -8.29
N TYR A 6 24.11 -6.19 -8.24
CA TYR A 6 22.82 -6.29 -8.91
C TYR A 6 22.37 -5.02 -9.64
N GLY A 7 23.11 -3.91 -9.55
CA GLY A 7 22.75 -2.67 -10.24
C GLY A 7 22.62 -2.82 -11.77
N HIS A 8 23.33 -3.78 -12.36
CA HIS A 8 23.23 -4.07 -13.80
C HIS A 8 21.83 -4.58 -14.22
N LEU A 9 21.05 -5.16 -13.31
CA LEU A 9 19.69 -5.65 -13.58
C LEU A 9 18.69 -4.53 -13.84
N PHE A 10 19.04 -3.28 -13.53
CA PHE A 10 18.16 -2.11 -13.70
C PHE A 10 18.44 -1.36 -15.01
N LYS A 11 19.49 -1.71 -15.76
CA LYS A 11 19.86 -1.00 -16.99
C LYS A 11 18.86 -1.30 -18.10
N GLY A 12 18.33 -0.26 -18.74
CA GLY A 12 17.37 -0.39 -19.83
C GLY A 12 15.98 -0.87 -19.38
N VAL A 13 15.68 -0.81 -18.09
CA VAL A 13 14.38 -1.17 -17.53
C VAL A 13 13.46 0.06 -17.49
N ASP A 14 12.27 -0.05 -18.06
CA ASP A 14 11.27 1.03 -18.08
C ASP A 14 10.47 1.13 -16.77
N ALA A 15 10.26 0.00 -16.08
CA ALA A 15 9.57 0.01 -14.80
C ALA A 15 10.09 -1.10 -13.88
N VAL A 16 10.21 -0.78 -12.59
CA VAL A 16 10.53 -1.76 -11.55
C VAL A 16 9.31 -1.97 -10.67
N VAL A 17 8.90 -3.22 -10.48
CA VAL A 17 7.88 -3.61 -9.49
C VAL A 17 8.57 -4.30 -8.31
N HIS A 18 8.53 -3.67 -7.14
CA HIS A 18 9.16 -4.19 -5.93
C HIS A 18 8.14 -4.84 -4.99
N LEU A 19 8.12 -6.17 -5.01
CA LEU A 19 7.32 -7.02 -4.11
C LEU A 19 8.17 -7.72 -3.04
N GLY A 20 9.47 -7.45 -3.02
CA GLY A 20 10.43 -8.11 -2.12
C GLY A 20 10.14 -7.78 -0.65
N TYR A 21 10.23 -8.79 0.20
CA TYR A 21 10.05 -8.66 1.65
C TYR A 21 10.84 -9.75 2.35
N LYS A 22 11.61 -9.37 3.37
CA LYS A 22 12.21 -10.31 4.31
C LYS A 22 11.22 -10.54 5.45
N ARG A 23 10.81 -11.80 5.61
CA ARG A 23 9.94 -12.22 6.71
C ARG A 23 10.67 -12.06 8.05
N ARG A 24 9.96 -11.49 9.01
CA ARG A 24 10.33 -11.46 10.43
C ARG A 24 10.40 -12.86 11.02
N THR A 25 11.25 -13.01 12.04
CA THR A 25 11.51 -14.27 12.73
C THR A 25 11.39 -14.15 14.24
N ALA A 26 11.46 -12.94 14.80
CA ALA A 26 11.30 -12.74 16.24
C ALA A 26 9.83 -12.92 16.68
N ASP A 27 9.63 -13.52 17.85
CA ASP A 27 8.29 -13.78 18.39
C ASP A 27 7.65 -12.53 18.98
N ASN A 28 8.43 -11.69 19.66
CA ASN A 28 7.95 -10.48 20.31
C ASN A 28 7.80 -9.32 19.31
N PRO A 29 6.60 -8.75 19.13
CA PRO A 29 6.37 -7.63 18.22
C PRO A 29 7.25 -6.40 18.48
N LEU A 30 7.63 -6.14 19.73
CA LEU A 30 8.48 -4.99 20.07
C LEU A 30 9.92 -5.13 19.54
N ASP A 31 10.36 -6.35 19.23
CA ASP A 31 11.70 -6.64 18.75
C ASP A 31 11.79 -6.65 17.20
N HIS A 32 10.67 -6.43 16.49
CA HIS A 32 10.62 -6.45 15.03
C HIS A 32 11.34 -5.25 14.37
N PHE A 33 11.72 -4.22 15.12
CA PHE A 33 12.36 -3.01 14.59
C PHE A 33 13.58 -3.33 13.71
N ALA A 34 14.49 -4.18 14.18
CA ALA A 34 15.73 -4.47 13.45
C ALA A 34 15.48 -5.21 12.14
N GLU A 35 14.52 -6.14 12.12
CA GLU A 35 14.14 -6.89 10.92
C GLU A 35 13.42 -6.00 9.91
N GLU A 36 12.49 -5.17 10.38
CA GLU A 36 11.74 -4.26 9.51
C GLU A 36 12.60 -3.08 9.02
N LYS A 37 13.61 -2.65 9.78
CA LYS A 37 14.66 -1.73 9.29
C LYS A 37 15.43 -2.33 8.11
N GLN A 38 15.71 -3.63 8.09
CA GLN A 38 16.36 -4.27 6.94
C GLN A 38 15.46 -4.24 5.70
N ASN A 39 14.14 -4.35 5.88
CA ASN A 39 13.18 -4.15 4.81
C ASN A 39 13.23 -2.69 4.30
N VAL A 40 13.37 -1.68 5.16
CA VAL A 40 13.57 -0.27 4.75
C VAL A 40 14.86 -0.11 3.93
N GLU A 41 15.97 -0.68 4.41
CA GLU A 41 17.24 -0.68 3.67
C GLU A 41 17.14 -1.39 2.31
N MET A 42 16.35 -2.47 2.22
CA MET A 42 16.10 -3.16 0.96
C MET A 42 15.38 -2.26 -0.04
N ALA A 43 14.29 -1.61 0.39
CA ALA A 43 13.54 -0.67 -0.46
C ALA A 43 14.41 0.52 -0.90
N TYR A 44 15.25 1.06 -0.01
CA TYR A 44 16.23 2.09 -0.35
C TYR A 44 17.15 1.63 -1.48
N ASN A 45 17.70 0.43 -1.37
CA ASN A 45 18.63 -0.09 -2.38
C ASN A 45 17.95 -0.29 -3.75
N VAL A 46 16.68 -0.68 -3.77
CA VAL A 46 15.89 -0.79 -5.01
C VAL A 46 15.65 0.58 -5.62
N LEU A 47 15.13 1.54 -4.84
CA LEU A 47 14.88 2.92 -5.29
C LEU A 47 16.17 3.55 -5.80
N ARG A 48 17.27 3.43 -5.05
CA ARG A 48 18.54 4.01 -5.43
C ARG A 48 19.14 3.35 -6.68
N SER A 49 18.98 2.04 -6.84
CA SER A 49 19.45 1.34 -8.05
C SER A 49 18.64 1.68 -9.28
N ALA A 50 17.32 1.79 -9.15
CA ALA A 50 16.45 2.29 -10.21
C ALA A 50 16.79 3.74 -10.60
N TYR A 51 17.02 4.59 -9.60
CA TYR A 51 17.39 5.99 -9.80
C TYR A 51 18.74 6.14 -10.52
N ASP A 52 19.79 5.44 -10.07
CA ASP A 52 21.11 5.53 -10.71
C ASP A 52 21.11 4.93 -12.12
N ALA A 53 20.26 3.94 -12.40
CA ALA A 53 20.21 3.26 -13.69
C ALA A 53 19.33 3.93 -14.76
N GLY A 54 18.63 5.01 -14.44
CA GLY A 54 17.78 5.68 -15.43
C GLY A 54 16.34 5.15 -15.51
N VAL A 55 15.88 4.31 -14.57
CA VAL A 55 14.50 3.76 -14.58
C VAL A 55 13.47 4.87 -14.37
N PRO A 56 12.47 5.06 -15.25
CA PRO A 56 11.51 6.15 -15.12
C PRO A 56 10.39 5.90 -14.09
N ARG A 57 10.01 4.64 -13.85
CA ARG A 57 8.92 4.28 -12.92
C ARG A 57 9.34 3.20 -11.92
N VAL A 58 9.02 3.39 -10.64
CA VAL A 58 9.10 2.35 -9.61
C VAL A 58 7.74 2.19 -8.94
N VAL A 59 7.22 0.97 -8.91
CA VAL A 59 6.00 0.60 -8.20
C VAL A 59 6.37 -0.27 -7.02
N ILE A 60 6.01 0.14 -5.82
CA ILE A 60 6.38 -0.56 -4.58
C ILE A 60 5.12 -1.13 -3.92
N ALA A 61 5.19 -2.39 -3.51
CA ALA A 61 4.22 -2.98 -2.59
C ALA A 61 4.40 -2.36 -1.19
N SER A 62 3.61 -1.32 -0.93
CA SER A 62 3.29 -0.88 0.42
C SER A 62 2.29 -1.86 1.05
N SER A 63 1.62 -1.47 2.13
CA SER A 63 0.58 -2.25 2.78
C SER A 63 -0.48 -1.35 3.37
N ASN A 64 -1.71 -1.84 3.46
CA ASN A 64 -2.73 -1.21 4.28
C ASN A 64 -2.27 -0.97 5.73
N HIS A 65 -1.36 -1.82 6.23
CA HIS A 65 -0.72 -1.68 7.54
C HIS A 65 0.07 -0.37 7.71
N ALA A 66 0.46 0.32 6.63
CA ALA A 66 1.06 1.65 6.74
C ALA A 66 0.14 2.67 7.45
N SER A 67 -1.16 2.39 7.50
CA SER A 67 -2.20 3.27 8.02
C SER A 67 -3.24 2.54 8.89
N ASP A 68 -2.90 1.37 9.44
CA ASP A 68 -3.85 0.50 10.14
C ASP A 68 -4.29 1.03 11.51
N TRP A 69 -3.57 1.98 12.11
CA TRP A 69 -4.01 2.62 13.34
C TRP A 69 -5.40 3.25 13.19
N TYR A 70 -5.68 3.88 12.04
CA TYR A 70 -7.01 4.44 11.75
C TYR A 70 -8.08 3.36 11.70
N GLU A 71 -7.73 2.20 11.14
CA GLU A 71 -8.63 1.06 11.06
C GLU A 71 -9.02 0.58 12.46
N HIS A 72 -8.03 0.32 13.31
CA HIS A 72 -8.19 -0.19 14.67
C HIS A 72 -8.83 0.83 15.61
N ALA A 73 -8.44 2.10 15.50
CA ALA A 73 -8.82 3.15 16.44
C ALA A 73 -10.12 3.85 16.05
N LEU A 74 -10.38 4.08 14.76
CA LEU A 74 -11.44 4.98 14.30
C LEU A 74 -12.48 4.30 13.42
N ILE A 75 -12.07 3.53 12.40
CA ILE A 75 -13.00 2.98 11.39
C ILE A 75 -13.93 1.94 12.01
N HIS A 76 -13.38 0.92 12.67
CA HIS A 76 -14.21 -0.12 13.32
C HIS A 76 -15.04 0.42 14.50
N ARG A 77 -14.72 1.63 14.97
CA ARG A 77 -15.47 2.36 16.00
C ARG A 77 -16.46 3.38 15.42
N ARG A 78 -16.60 3.47 14.10
CA ARG A 78 -17.47 4.43 13.39
C ARG A 78 -17.18 5.90 13.73
N GLN A 79 -15.91 6.21 13.98
CA GLN A 79 -15.42 7.58 14.15
C GLN A 79 -14.79 8.14 12.87
N MET A 80 -14.63 7.28 11.86
CA MET A 80 -14.19 7.60 10.50
C MET A 80 -14.82 6.57 9.57
N GLU A 81 -15.43 7.02 8.46
CA GLU A 81 -16.09 6.10 7.52
C GLU A 81 -15.14 5.63 6.41
N VAL A 82 -14.33 6.54 5.87
CA VAL A 82 -13.40 6.26 4.77
C VAL A 82 -12.06 6.93 5.05
N LEU A 83 -10.97 6.21 4.83
CA LEU A 83 -9.60 6.72 4.95
C LEU A 83 -9.03 7.05 3.57
N ASP A 84 -8.55 8.29 3.44
CA ASP A 84 -7.88 8.79 2.24
C ASP A 84 -6.39 8.39 2.23
N PRO A 85 -5.82 7.96 1.08
CA PRO A 85 -4.43 7.51 1.00
C PRO A 85 -3.39 8.58 1.39
N TYR A 86 -3.69 9.88 1.27
CA TYR A 86 -2.77 10.97 1.63
C TYR A 86 -2.90 11.44 3.07
N THR A 87 -3.84 10.87 3.84
CA THR A 87 -3.82 11.03 5.30
C THR A 87 -2.49 10.53 5.83
N LEU A 88 -1.91 11.24 6.82
CA LEU A 88 -0.64 10.87 7.45
C LEU A 88 -0.64 9.36 7.80
N PRO A 89 0.25 8.54 7.23
CA PRO A 89 0.24 7.10 7.51
C PRO A 89 0.65 6.83 8.96
N LEU A 90 -0.32 6.38 9.77
CA LEU A 90 -0.10 5.98 11.16
C LEU A 90 -0.29 4.47 11.30
N SER A 91 0.73 3.81 11.82
CA SER A 91 0.76 2.37 12.10
C SER A 91 1.03 2.13 13.58
N ASP A 92 0.42 1.09 14.14
CA ASP A 92 0.66 0.64 15.53
C ASP A 92 1.63 -0.57 15.61
N ASN A 93 2.27 -0.93 14.50
CA ASN A 93 3.26 -2.00 14.44
C ASN A 93 4.46 -1.64 13.53
N PHE A 94 5.58 -2.36 13.71
CA PHE A 94 6.83 -2.08 12.97
C PHE A 94 6.76 -2.44 11.48
N TYR A 95 5.93 -3.40 11.08
CA TYR A 95 5.76 -3.72 9.66
C TYR A 95 5.09 -2.56 8.92
N GLY A 96 3.97 -2.05 9.46
CA GLY A 96 3.31 -0.87 8.93
C GLY A 96 4.19 0.38 9.00
N TRP A 97 4.96 0.57 10.08
CA TRP A 97 5.96 1.65 10.16
C TRP A 97 6.98 1.57 9.02
N ALA A 98 7.51 0.38 8.72
CA ALA A 98 8.46 0.22 7.62
C ALA A 98 7.80 0.54 6.28
N LYS A 99 6.56 0.10 6.03
CA LYS A 99 5.82 0.42 4.81
C LYS A 99 5.50 1.91 4.68
N ALA A 100 5.09 2.60 5.75
CA ALA A 100 4.95 4.06 5.78
C ALA A 100 6.28 4.77 5.49
N THR A 101 7.39 4.23 6.01
CA THR A 101 8.74 4.74 5.73
C THR A 101 9.12 4.56 4.24
N TYR A 102 8.68 3.47 3.59
CA TYR A 102 8.86 3.30 2.14
C TYR A 102 8.17 4.44 1.39
N GLU A 103 6.93 4.76 1.77
CA GLU A 103 6.12 5.79 1.13
C GLU A 103 6.81 7.15 1.15
N HIS A 104 7.26 7.57 2.34
CA HIS A 104 8.03 8.80 2.51
C HIS A 104 9.36 8.78 1.76
N MET A 105 10.08 7.66 1.76
CA MET A 105 11.34 7.54 1.03
C MET A 105 11.13 7.67 -0.49
N GLY A 106 10.07 7.09 -1.04
CA GLY A 106 9.72 7.23 -2.45
C GLY A 106 9.46 8.68 -2.86
N PHE A 107 8.84 9.47 -1.97
CA PHE A 107 8.61 10.90 -2.21
C PHE A 107 9.92 11.66 -2.44
N LEU A 108 10.96 11.34 -1.66
CA LEU A 108 12.26 12.00 -1.80
C LEU A 108 12.91 11.75 -3.18
N PHE A 109 12.78 10.54 -3.73
CA PHE A 109 13.27 10.21 -5.08
C PHE A 109 12.39 10.80 -6.20
N ALA A 110 11.11 11.06 -5.93
CA ALA A 110 10.21 11.69 -6.87
C ALA A 110 10.40 13.21 -6.95
N CYS A 111 10.75 13.86 -5.84
CA CYS A 111 10.90 15.31 -5.76
C CYS A 111 12.01 15.87 -6.65
N GLY A 112 13.14 15.17 -6.78
CA GLY A 112 14.34 15.72 -7.44
C GLY A 112 15.11 16.74 -6.59
N GLY A 113 14.86 16.78 -5.27
CA GLY A 113 15.49 17.75 -4.35
C GLY A 113 16.68 17.21 -3.55
N MET A 114 16.82 15.88 -3.44
CA MET A 114 17.97 15.29 -2.75
C MET A 114 19.20 15.45 -3.62
N GLY A 115 20.19 16.23 -3.17
CA GLY A 115 21.45 16.58 -3.83
C GLY A 115 22.36 15.42 -4.28
N PHE A 116 21.80 14.37 -4.89
CA PHE A 116 22.47 13.15 -5.35
C PHE A 116 23.54 13.39 -6.42
N GLY A 117 23.72 14.64 -6.86
CA GLY A 117 24.85 15.10 -7.66
C GLY A 117 25.36 16.50 -7.31
N SER A 118 24.99 17.08 -6.16
CA SER A 118 25.56 18.38 -5.74
C SER A 118 26.99 18.20 -5.26
N SER A 119 27.95 18.82 -5.94
CA SER A 119 29.36 18.82 -5.56
C SER A 119 29.64 19.62 -4.28
N SER A 120 28.70 20.42 -3.79
CA SER A 120 28.89 21.26 -2.61
C SER A 120 28.47 20.59 -1.30
N GLY A 121 27.72 19.47 -1.36
CA GLY A 121 27.26 18.72 -0.18
C GLY A 121 26.37 19.51 0.81
N GLY A 122 26.05 20.76 0.50
CA GLY A 122 25.20 21.63 1.33
C GLY A 122 23.72 21.42 1.03
N GLU A 123 22.90 21.45 2.07
CA GLU A 123 21.45 21.51 1.95
C GLU A 123 21.03 22.94 1.58
N ASP A 124 20.39 23.10 0.43
CA ASP A 124 19.73 24.36 0.09
C ASP A 124 18.38 24.42 0.79
N HIS A 125 18.26 25.29 1.79
CA HIS A 125 17.05 25.45 2.60
C HIS A 125 16.00 26.36 1.95
N THR A 126 16.29 27.02 0.82
CA THR A 126 15.38 28.00 0.19
C THR A 126 15.15 27.80 -1.31
N GLY A 127 16.07 27.12 -2.02
CA GLY A 127 15.96 26.83 -3.47
C GLY A 127 14.87 25.84 -3.85
N GLY A 128 14.19 25.25 -2.86
CA GLY A 128 13.11 24.30 -3.07
C GLY A 128 13.61 22.93 -3.57
N SER A 129 12.73 21.93 -3.51
CA SER A 129 13.03 20.59 -4.01
C SER A 129 13.09 20.48 -5.55
N GLN A 130 13.02 21.59 -6.27
CA GLN A 130 12.99 21.68 -7.73
C GLN A 130 14.39 21.93 -8.32
N SER A 131 15.39 21.18 -7.84
CA SER A 131 16.73 21.25 -8.42
C SER A 131 16.75 20.63 -9.83
N ASP A 132 17.78 20.93 -10.64
CA ASP A 132 18.05 20.32 -11.97
C ASP A 132 18.26 18.79 -11.93
N GLN A 133 18.02 18.15 -10.79
CA GLN A 133 18.26 16.75 -10.58
C GLN A 133 17.07 15.90 -11.02
N ARG A 134 17.39 14.65 -11.30
CA ARG A 134 16.46 13.70 -11.89
C ARG A 134 15.28 13.48 -10.94
N ARG A 135 14.07 13.56 -11.50
CA ARG A 135 12.84 13.07 -10.87
C ARG A 135 12.59 11.63 -11.33
N MET A 136 12.04 10.80 -10.45
CA MET A 136 11.65 9.43 -10.77
C MET A 136 10.19 9.21 -10.39
N GLY A 137 9.38 8.63 -11.27
CA GLY A 137 8.00 8.32 -10.93
C GLY A 137 7.93 7.20 -9.91
N VAL A 138 7.23 7.42 -8.79
CA VAL A 138 7.09 6.42 -7.73
C VAL A 138 5.64 6.21 -7.34
N VAL A 139 5.16 4.98 -7.42
CA VAL A 139 3.82 4.57 -6.98
C VAL A 139 3.91 3.61 -5.80
N MET A 140 3.16 3.90 -4.75
CA MET A 140 3.07 3.10 -3.54
C MET A 140 1.70 2.46 -3.44
N VAL A 141 1.65 1.13 -3.51
CA VAL A 141 0.38 0.39 -3.46
C VAL A 141 0.19 -0.18 -2.06
N ARG A 142 -0.72 0.39 -1.27
CA ARG A 142 -1.17 -0.16 0.02
C ARG A 142 -2.09 -1.36 -0.23
N ILE A 143 -1.49 -2.53 -0.45
CA ILE A 143 -2.23 -3.77 -0.71
C ILE A 143 -3.14 -4.09 0.49
N GLY A 144 -4.40 -4.43 0.22
CA GLY A 144 -5.38 -4.91 1.20
C GLY A 144 -5.15 -6.37 1.60
N ALA A 145 -6.12 -7.23 1.31
CA ALA A 145 -6.14 -8.66 1.66
C ALA A 145 -6.16 -9.55 0.40
N PRO A 146 -4.99 -9.90 -0.17
CA PRO A 146 -4.88 -10.71 -1.39
C PRO A 146 -4.95 -12.22 -1.07
N ARG A 147 -6.06 -12.66 -0.47
CA ARG A 147 -6.28 -14.05 -0.03
C ARG A 147 -7.76 -14.38 -0.06
N ASP A 148 -8.08 -15.67 -0.17
CA ASP A 148 -9.46 -16.11 -0.02
C ASP A 148 -9.94 -15.97 1.43
N ILE A 149 -11.21 -15.58 1.58
CA ILE A 149 -11.90 -15.46 2.86
C ILE A 149 -12.66 -16.76 3.09
N VAL A 150 -12.29 -17.49 4.15
CA VAL A 150 -12.94 -18.75 4.54
C VAL A 150 -13.64 -18.52 5.87
N LEU A 151 -14.97 -18.50 5.90
CA LEU A 151 -15.77 -18.15 7.08
C LEU A 151 -15.35 -18.92 8.35
N GLU A 152 -15.09 -20.22 8.22
CA GLU A 152 -14.69 -21.09 9.35
C GLU A 152 -13.40 -20.63 10.06
N SER A 153 -12.50 -19.94 9.35
CA SER A 153 -11.27 -19.39 9.93
C SER A 153 -11.52 -18.20 10.87
N TYR A 154 -12.75 -17.66 10.89
CA TYR A 154 -13.13 -16.48 11.69
C TYR A 154 -14.09 -16.83 12.84
N LYS A 155 -14.11 -18.10 13.28
CA LYS A 155 -14.95 -18.52 14.41
C LYS A 155 -14.57 -17.75 15.68
N GLY A 156 -15.52 -16.97 16.21
CA GLY A 156 -15.29 -16.08 17.35
C GLY A 156 -14.65 -14.73 17.00
N ASP A 157 -14.42 -14.47 15.70
CA ASP A 157 -13.74 -13.27 15.20
C ASP A 157 -14.53 -12.60 14.06
N ALA A 158 -15.76 -12.23 14.40
CA ALA A 158 -16.68 -11.52 13.51
C ALA A 158 -16.12 -10.17 13.00
N ALA A 159 -15.22 -9.54 13.77
CA ALA A 159 -14.61 -8.27 13.40
C ALA A 159 -13.65 -8.46 12.22
N ASN A 160 -12.72 -9.42 12.31
CA ASN A 160 -11.79 -9.67 11.21
C ASN A 160 -12.48 -10.23 9.95
N TYR A 161 -13.57 -10.99 10.09
CA TYR A 161 -14.34 -11.42 8.91
C TYR A 161 -14.90 -10.21 8.15
N LYS A 162 -15.54 -9.27 8.84
CA LYS A 162 -16.09 -8.05 8.23
C LYS A 162 -15.00 -7.17 7.61
N ARG A 163 -13.87 -7.07 8.32
CA ARG A 163 -12.69 -6.34 7.88
C ARG A 163 -12.13 -6.89 6.58
N ASP A 164 -11.93 -8.20 6.48
CA ASP A 164 -11.34 -8.82 5.30
C ASP A 164 -12.27 -8.75 4.09
N LEU A 165 -13.59 -8.75 4.27
CA LEU A 165 -14.54 -8.45 3.20
C LEU A 165 -14.31 -7.04 2.63
N GLY A 166 -14.12 -6.02 3.47
CA GLY A 166 -13.82 -4.66 2.99
C GLY A 166 -12.44 -4.53 2.36
N ALA A 167 -11.46 -5.28 2.87
CA ALA A 167 -10.07 -5.22 2.47
C ALA A 167 -9.70 -6.14 1.28
N TYR A 168 -10.59 -7.02 0.83
CA TYR A 168 -10.31 -8.02 -0.19
C TYR A 168 -9.73 -7.42 -1.48
N ILE A 169 -8.77 -8.11 -2.09
CA ILE A 169 -8.37 -7.85 -3.48
C ILE A 169 -8.20 -9.16 -4.23
N SER A 170 -8.80 -9.24 -5.42
CA SER A 170 -8.66 -10.42 -6.27
C SER A 170 -7.31 -10.46 -7.00
N PRO A 171 -6.86 -11.64 -7.46
CA PRO A 171 -5.69 -11.75 -8.33
C PRO A 171 -5.79 -10.94 -9.63
N ARG A 172 -7.00 -10.82 -10.19
CA ARG A 172 -7.28 -10.01 -11.39
C ARG A 172 -7.05 -8.54 -11.09
N ASP A 173 -7.71 -8.03 -10.06
CA ASP A 173 -7.69 -6.61 -9.70
C ASP A 173 -6.30 -6.15 -9.24
N ILE A 174 -5.59 -6.95 -8.44
CA ILE A 174 -4.22 -6.60 -8.05
C ILE A 174 -3.27 -6.56 -9.25
N THR A 175 -3.44 -7.46 -10.21
CA THR A 175 -2.63 -7.47 -11.44
C THR A 175 -2.93 -6.24 -12.29
N GLN A 176 -4.21 -5.89 -12.45
CA GLN A 176 -4.64 -4.68 -13.15
C GLN A 176 -4.03 -3.42 -12.50
N LEU A 177 -4.08 -3.33 -11.17
CA LEU A 177 -3.57 -2.18 -10.42
C LEU A 177 -2.06 -1.99 -10.62
N PHE A 178 -1.27 -3.06 -10.48
CA PHE A 178 0.18 -2.98 -10.65
C PHE A 178 0.59 -2.71 -12.09
N ALA A 179 -0.10 -3.27 -13.08
CA ALA A 179 0.12 -2.95 -14.50
C ALA A 179 -0.14 -1.46 -14.76
N LYS A 180 -1.30 -0.94 -14.35
CA LYS A 180 -1.66 0.48 -14.49
C LYS A 180 -0.68 1.40 -13.74
N ALA A 181 -0.23 1.01 -12.55
CA ALA A 181 0.77 1.76 -11.80
C ALA A 181 2.12 1.86 -12.55
N ALA A 182 2.52 0.81 -13.27
CA ALA A 182 3.73 0.80 -14.07
C ALA A 182 3.57 1.62 -15.37
N GLU A 183 2.40 1.54 -16.01
CA GLU A 183 2.17 2.04 -17.36
C GLU A 183 1.53 3.43 -17.43
N ALA A 184 0.95 3.94 -16.32
CA ALA A 184 0.24 5.22 -16.33
C ALA A 184 1.12 6.35 -16.89
N PRO A 185 0.65 7.12 -17.88
CA PRO A 185 1.47 8.11 -18.57
C PRO A 185 1.88 9.29 -17.67
N ASN A 186 1.04 9.64 -16.70
CA ASN A 186 1.32 10.69 -15.73
C ASN A 186 0.81 10.28 -14.34
N ILE A 187 1.63 10.55 -13.31
CA ILE A 187 1.30 10.34 -11.90
C ILE A 187 1.67 11.56 -11.03
N GLU A 188 1.91 12.72 -11.64
CA GLU A 188 2.16 13.96 -10.90
C GLU A 188 0.97 14.29 -10.01
N ASN A 189 1.24 14.48 -8.71
CA ASN A 189 0.25 14.94 -7.74
C ASN A 189 -0.08 16.43 -7.94
N GLU A 190 -0.95 16.99 -7.10
CA GLU A 190 -1.33 18.41 -7.17
C GLU A 190 -0.18 19.42 -7.05
N HIS A 191 1.01 18.96 -6.64
CA HIS A 191 2.22 19.77 -6.52
C HIS A 191 3.25 19.52 -7.64
N GLY A 192 2.89 18.75 -8.68
CA GLY A 192 3.80 18.43 -9.78
C GLY A 192 4.88 17.40 -9.43
N VAL A 193 4.73 16.69 -8.29
CA VAL A 193 5.67 15.64 -7.88
C VAL A 193 5.12 14.29 -8.38
N PRO A 194 5.88 13.50 -9.15
CA PRO A 194 5.45 12.21 -9.68
C PRO A 194 5.47 11.11 -8.61
N TRP A 195 4.71 11.32 -7.53
CA TRP A 195 4.59 10.43 -6.38
C TRP A 195 3.13 10.19 -6.06
N LEU A 196 2.76 8.92 -5.98
CA LEU A 196 1.37 8.49 -5.79
C LEU A 196 1.27 7.42 -4.71
N VAL A 197 0.33 7.59 -3.78
CA VAL A 197 -0.09 6.54 -2.85
C VAL A 197 -1.52 6.13 -3.18
N VAL A 198 -1.74 4.82 -3.29
CA VAL A 198 -3.04 4.23 -3.61
C VAL A 198 -3.34 3.04 -2.71
N TYR A 199 -4.60 2.83 -2.37
CA TYR A 199 -5.05 1.56 -1.81
C TYR A 199 -5.29 0.53 -2.90
N GLY A 200 -4.89 -0.71 -2.62
CA GLY A 200 -5.12 -1.87 -3.48
C GLY A 200 -6.16 -2.79 -2.88
N ILE A 201 -7.44 -2.48 -3.17
CA ILE A 201 -8.60 -3.36 -2.93
C ILE A 201 -9.43 -3.52 -4.20
N SER A 202 -10.22 -4.59 -4.25
CA SER A 202 -11.28 -4.79 -5.24
C SER A 202 -12.43 -3.77 -5.01
N ASN A 203 -13.47 -3.78 -5.85
CA ASN A 203 -14.62 -2.86 -5.72
C ASN A 203 -15.60 -3.31 -4.63
N ASN A 204 -15.06 -3.62 -3.44
CA ASN A 204 -15.82 -4.26 -2.38
C ASN A 204 -16.94 -3.36 -1.89
N THR A 205 -18.16 -3.90 -1.76
CA THR A 205 -19.30 -3.16 -1.18
C THR A 205 -19.00 -2.64 0.23
N ARG A 206 -18.11 -3.32 0.98
CA ARG A 206 -17.69 -2.94 2.34
C ARG A 206 -16.39 -2.14 2.40
N ALA A 207 -15.94 -1.56 1.29
CA ALA A 207 -14.70 -0.79 1.26
C ALA A 207 -14.73 0.39 2.23
N PHE A 208 -13.63 0.58 2.96
CA PHE A 208 -13.40 1.71 3.88
C PHE A 208 -12.10 2.47 3.56
N TRP A 209 -11.46 2.15 2.44
CA TRP A 209 -10.32 2.86 1.89
C TRP A 209 -10.69 3.53 0.57
N SER A 210 -10.31 4.79 0.39
CA SER A 210 -10.62 5.54 -0.82
C SER A 210 -9.80 5.02 -2.01
N LEU A 211 -10.50 4.57 -3.06
CA LEU A 211 -9.92 4.21 -4.36
C LEU A 211 -9.81 5.42 -5.32
N THR A 212 -10.14 6.63 -4.86
CA THR A 212 -10.27 7.82 -5.72
C THR A 212 -8.97 8.15 -6.45
N SER A 213 -7.82 8.12 -5.77
CA SER A 213 -6.53 8.38 -6.41
C SER A 213 -6.15 7.30 -7.42
N ALA A 214 -6.38 6.02 -7.10
CA ALA A 214 -6.13 4.91 -8.03
C ALA A 214 -6.96 5.03 -9.31
N ARG A 215 -8.26 5.32 -9.16
CA ARG A 215 -9.19 5.54 -10.29
C ARG A 215 -8.75 6.73 -11.14
N LYS A 216 -8.55 7.89 -10.51
CA LYS A 216 -8.27 9.15 -11.20
C LYS A 216 -6.90 9.16 -11.88
N MET A 217 -5.88 8.65 -11.20
CA MET A 217 -4.48 8.81 -11.63
C MET A 217 -3.98 7.62 -12.45
N LEU A 218 -4.49 6.41 -12.19
CA LEU A 218 -4.06 5.19 -12.87
C LEU A 218 -5.12 4.62 -13.81
N GLY A 219 -6.36 5.12 -13.77
CA GLY A 219 -7.50 4.50 -14.45
C GLY A 219 -7.82 3.12 -13.89
N TYR A 220 -7.57 2.87 -12.60
CA TYR A 220 -7.85 1.60 -11.95
C TYR A 220 -9.36 1.36 -11.85
N GLU A 221 -9.83 0.25 -12.43
CA GLU A 221 -11.24 -0.12 -12.53
C GLU A 221 -11.38 -1.56 -12.03
N PRO A 222 -11.39 -1.79 -10.71
CA PRO A 222 -11.54 -3.13 -10.16
C PRO A 222 -12.91 -3.71 -10.53
N GLU A 223 -12.90 -4.98 -10.92
CA GLU A 223 -14.07 -5.67 -11.46
C GLU A 223 -14.74 -6.58 -10.42
N ASP A 224 -13.99 -7.04 -9.43
CA ASP A 224 -14.48 -8.01 -8.45
C ASP A 224 -15.05 -7.29 -7.20
N ASP A 225 -15.96 -7.98 -6.49
CA ASP A 225 -16.53 -7.54 -5.20
C ASP A 225 -16.62 -8.75 -4.26
N SER A 226 -16.04 -8.62 -3.06
CA SER A 226 -16.12 -9.64 -2.02
C SER A 226 -17.55 -9.96 -1.60
N GLU A 227 -18.47 -9.00 -1.65
CA GLU A 227 -19.88 -9.20 -1.28
C GLU A 227 -20.57 -10.16 -2.26
N VAL A 228 -20.20 -10.11 -3.54
CA VAL A 228 -20.70 -11.04 -4.57
C VAL A 228 -20.00 -12.39 -4.44
N LYS A 229 -18.67 -12.39 -4.34
CA LYS A 229 -17.87 -13.62 -4.30
C LYS A 229 -18.20 -14.50 -3.10
N TYR A 230 -18.44 -13.91 -1.93
CA TYR A 230 -18.67 -14.62 -0.66
C TYR A 230 -20.12 -14.51 -0.18
N ALA A 231 -21.07 -14.22 -1.08
CA ALA A 231 -22.47 -13.96 -0.72
C ALA A 231 -23.13 -15.06 0.14
N ALA A 232 -22.85 -16.33 -0.16
CA ALA A 232 -23.39 -17.46 0.60
C ALA A 232 -22.88 -17.49 2.04
N ASP A 233 -21.56 -17.32 2.23
CA ASP A 233 -20.92 -17.27 3.54
C ASP A 233 -21.40 -16.06 4.34
N ILE A 234 -21.51 -14.90 3.69
CA ILE A 234 -22.02 -13.67 4.32
C ILE A 234 -23.46 -13.89 4.82
N ARG A 235 -24.31 -14.53 4.00
CA ARG A 235 -25.68 -14.86 4.41
C ARG A 235 -25.67 -15.79 5.63
N GLY A 236 -24.86 -16.84 5.62
CA GLY A 236 -24.71 -17.75 6.76
C GLY A 236 -24.25 -17.02 8.03
N PHE A 237 -23.27 -16.14 7.89
CA PHE A 237 -22.73 -15.33 8.99
C PHE A 237 -23.76 -14.35 9.59
N LEU A 238 -24.58 -13.71 8.76
CA LEU A 238 -25.54 -12.69 9.20
C LEU A 238 -26.86 -13.27 9.71
N VAL A 239 -27.41 -14.27 9.03
CA VAL A 239 -28.79 -14.76 9.26
C VAL A 239 -28.92 -16.28 9.26
N GLY A 240 -27.83 -17.04 9.23
CA GLY A 240 -27.85 -18.49 9.32
C GLY A 240 -28.08 -19.02 10.74
N ASP A 241 -28.27 -20.33 10.86
CA ASP A 241 -28.37 -21.01 12.16
C ASP A 241 -27.07 -20.83 12.95
N GLY A 242 -27.17 -20.31 14.17
CA GLY A 242 -26.00 -19.96 14.99
C GLY A 242 -25.29 -18.66 14.59
N ALA A 243 -25.93 -17.79 13.80
CA ALA A 243 -25.36 -16.53 13.35
C ALA A 243 -24.83 -15.64 14.50
N VAL A 244 -23.58 -15.19 14.31
CA VAL A 244 -22.83 -14.32 15.23
C VAL A 244 -22.73 -12.87 14.73
N GLY A 245 -23.38 -12.55 13.61
CA GLY A 245 -23.32 -11.25 12.95
C GLY A 245 -24.13 -10.13 13.63
N GLY A 246 -23.61 -9.51 14.69
CA GLY A 246 -24.05 -8.18 15.20
C GLY A 246 -25.51 -8.05 15.74
N LEU A 247 -25.81 -6.88 16.33
CA LEU A 247 -27.03 -6.60 17.12
C LEU A 247 -28.29 -6.32 16.29
N GLY A 248 -28.16 -5.97 15.01
CA GLY A 248 -29.29 -5.66 14.14
C GLY A 248 -29.71 -6.87 13.33
N ARG A 249 -30.73 -7.62 13.80
CA ARG A 249 -31.37 -8.67 13.01
C ARG A 249 -32.59 -8.07 12.31
N VAL A 250 -32.59 -8.07 10.98
CA VAL A 250 -33.82 -7.89 10.20
C VAL A 250 -34.61 -9.19 10.31
N GLY A 251 -35.71 -9.16 11.06
CA GLY A 251 -36.78 -10.16 11.04
C GLY A 251 -36.34 -11.62 11.19
N LEU A 252 -36.13 -12.07 12.43
CA LEU A 252 -36.32 -13.47 12.80
C LEU A 252 -37.28 -13.48 13.99
N SER A 253 -38.57 -13.46 13.69
CA SER A 253 -39.65 -13.96 14.57
C SER A 253 -39.91 -15.42 14.23
#